data_AF-A0A3G7TS03-F1
#
_entry.id   AF-A0A3G7TS03-F1
#
_cell.length_a   1.000
_cell.length_b   1.000
_cell.length_c   1.000
_cell.angle_alpha   90.00
_cell.angle_beta   90.00
_cell.angle_gamma   90.00
#
_symmetry.space_group_name_H-M   'P 1'
#
loop_
_entity.id
_entity.type
_entity.pdbx_description
1 polymer ?
#
loop_
_entity_poly.entity_id
_entity_poly.type
_entity_poly.pdbx_seq_one_letter_code
_entity_poly.pdbx_strand_id
1 'polypeptide(L)'
;MQIAATLHDLGIRTHGTLDHLAPSIQLARAFLAERGESQLAEQVSALIEQHHKLRPYRQAHAASIEAFRQADTIDISLDLLNFGLPRPFIREVQARDPDQVSTGCWRASARQLLRTPLRPLPMFRW
;
A
#
# COMPACT_ATOMS: atom_id res chain seq x y z
N MET A 1 -2.69 -4.88 -10.89
CA MET A 1 -2.18 -5.17 -9.52
C MET A 1 -0.68 -4.91 -9.42
N GLN A 2 0.16 -5.47 -10.29
CA GLN A 2 1.62 -5.27 -10.26
C GLN A 2 2.05 -3.79 -10.26
N ILE A 3 1.44 -2.96 -11.13
CA ILE A 3 1.72 -1.51 -11.16
C ILE A 3 1.41 -0.85 -9.80
N ALA A 4 0.29 -1.19 -9.16
CA ALA A 4 -0.03 -0.69 -7.83
C ALA A 4 0.96 -1.21 -6.78
N ALA A 5 1.36 -2.49 -6.84
CA ALA A 5 2.36 -3.06 -5.92
C ALA A 5 3.68 -2.27 -5.95
N THR A 6 4.14 -1.86 -7.13
CA THR A 6 5.38 -1.08 -7.28
C THR A 6 5.23 0.38 -6.83
N LEU A 7 4.05 0.97 -6.96
CA LEU A 7 3.86 2.42 -6.85
C LEU A 7 3.11 2.88 -5.59
N HIS A 8 2.43 2.00 -4.87
CA HIS A 8 1.53 2.38 -3.77
C HIS A 8 2.21 3.23 -2.69
N ASP A 9 3.44 2.90 -2.31
CA ASP A 9 4.22 3.62 -1.29
C ASP A 9 5.25 4.60 -1.86
N LEU A 10 5.33 4.77 -3.19
CA LEU A 10 6.38 5.58 -3.82
C LEU A 10 6.31 7.05 -3.39
N GLY A 11 5.12 7.56 -3.09
CA GLY A 11 4.87 8.88 -2.52
C GLY A 11 5.63 9.14 -1.20
N ILE A 12 5.88 8.11 -0.38
CA ILE A 12 6.60 8.27 0.89
C ILE A 12 8.00 8.82 0.66
N ARG A 13 8.74 8.23 -0.29
CA ARG A 13 10.12 8.63 -0.60
C ARG A 13 10.18 9.87 -1.47
N THR A 14 9.34 9.95 -2.48
CA THR A 14 9.38 11.06 -3.47
C THR A 14 8.88 12.38 -2.90
N HIS A 15 7.91 12.34 -1.97
CA HIS A 15 7.31 13.54 -1.38
C HIS A 15 7.61 13.69 0.12
N GLY A 16 8.34 12.74 0.72
CA GLY A 16 8.79 12.82 2.12
C GLY A 16 7.66 12.89 3.14
N THR A 17 6.49 12.31 2.83
CA THR A 17 5.26 12.40 3.63
C THR A 17 4.63 11.03 3.86
N LEU A 18 3.95 10.83 4.99
CA LEU A 18 3.09 9.66 5.18
C LEU A 18 1.69 9.85 4.61
N ASP A 19 1.25 11.08 4.30
CA ASP A 19 -0.01 11.33 3.58
C ASP A 19 0.22 11.13 2.07
N HIS A 20 0.68 9.93 1.72
CA HIS A 20 1.33 9.63 0.45
C HIS A 20 0.39 9.07 -0.62
N LEU A 21 -0.88 8.78 -0.28
CA LEU A 21 -1.83 8.18 -1.20
C LEU A 21 -2.02 9.02 -2.46
N ALA A 22 -2.28 10.32 -2.29
CA ALA A 22 -2.46 11.25 -3.41
C ALA A 22 -1.22 11.34 -4.32
N PRO A 23 0.01 11.56 -3.81
CA PRO A 23 1.19 11.57 -4.68
C PRO A 23 1.49 10.22 -5.33
N SER A 24 1.30 9.09 -4.63
CA SER A 24 1.46 7.75 -5.25
C SER A 24 0.46 7.52 -6.38
N ILE A 25 -0.80 7.93 -6.20
CA ILE A 25 -1.83 7.86 -7.26
C ILE A 25 -1.45 8.73 -8.46
N GLN A 26 -0.96 9.96 -8.22
CA GLN A 26 -0.53 10.85 -9.31
C GLN A 26 0.62 10.23 -10.11
N LEU A 27 1.63 9.67 -9.43
CA LEU A 27 2.75 8.97 -10.07
C LEU A 27 2.27 7.75 -10.88
N ALA A 28 1.35 6.96 -10.33
CA ALA A 28 0.79 5.80 -11.02
C ALA A 28 -0.03 6.17 -12.26
N ARG A 29 -0.83 7.24 -12.18
CA ARG A 29 -1.60 7.74 -13.33
C ARG A 29 -0.69 8.29 -14.42
N ALA A 30 0.36 9.03 -14.05
CA ALA A 30 1.36 9.52 -15.00
C ALA A 30 2.07 8.35 -15.71
N PHE A 31 2.55 7.36 -14.94
CA PHE A 31 3.18 6.16 -15.48
C PHE A 31 2.27 5.39 -16.45
N LEU A 32 0.99 5.24 -16.13
CA LEU A 32 0.02 4.58 -17.02
C LEU A 32 -0.24 5.40 -18.29
N ALA A 33 -0.34 6.72 -18.17
CA ALA A 33 -0.56 7.60 -19.31
C ALA A 33 0.62 7.56 -20.31
N GLU A 34 1.85 7.58 -19.80
CA GLU A 34 3.07 7.47 -20.63
C GLU A 34 3.14 6.14 -21.40
N ARG A 35 2.50 5.09 -20.88
CA ARG A 35 2.42 3.76 -21.50
C ARG A 35 1.21 3.54 -22.39
N GLY A 36 0.29 4.51 -22.46
CA GLY A 36 -0.99 4.34 -23.16
C GLY A 36 -1.95 3.36 -22.47
N GLU A 37 -1.80 3.16 -21.15
CA GLU A 37 -2.58 2.22 -20.33
C GLU A 37 -3.58 2.95 -19.40
N SER A 38 -4.00 4.17 -19.76
CA SER A 38 -4.88 5.03 -18.95
C SER A 38 -6.21 4.37 -18.54
N GLN A 39 -6.69 3.37 -19.29
CA GLN A 39 -7.86 2.57 -18.93
C GLN A 39 -7.72 1.83 -17.59
N LEU A 40 -6.50 1.58 -17.13
CA LEU A 40 -6.23 0.93 -15.84
C LEU A 40 -6.18 1.93 -14.67
N ALA A 41 -6.20 3.24 -14.96
CA ALA A 41 -5.96 4.28 -13.96
C ALA A 41 -6.93 4.23 -12.80
N GLU A 42 -8.22 3.96 -13.03
CA GLU A 42 -9.20 3.87 -11.94
C GLU A 42 -8.91 2.69 -11.00
N GLN A 43 -8.72 1.49 -11.54
CA GLN A 43 -8.45 0.31 -10.72
C GLN A 43 -7.12 0.45 -9.96
N VAL A 44 -6.07 0.96 -10.59
CA VAL A 44 -4.78 1.19 -9.94
C VAL A 44 -4.89 2.26 -8.86
N SER A 45 -5.62 3.36 -9.12
CA SER A 45 -5.87 4.39 -8.12
C SER A 45 -6.62 3.80 -6.91
N ALA A 46 -7.62 2.94 -7.14
CA ALA A 46 -8.39 2.31 -6.07
C ALA A 46 -7.56 1.30 -5.26
N LEU A 47 -6.67 0.54 -5.90
CA LEU A 47 -5.70 -0.33 -5.21
C LEU A 47 -4.81 0.49 -4.25
N ILE A 48 -4.25 1.60 -4.76
CA ILE A 48 -3.41 2.49 -3.95
C ILE A 48 -4.24 3.24 -2.90
N GLU A 49 -5.45 3.66 -3.18
CA GLU A 49 -6.21 4.44 -2.19
C GLU A 49 -6.70 3.57 -1.01
N GLN A 50 -7.01 2.31 -1.27
CA GLN A 50 -7.75 1.45 -0.33
C GLN A 50 -6.89 0.39 0.36
N HIS A 51 -5.58 0.31 0.09
CA HIS A 51 -4.71 -0.74 0.66
C HIS A 51 -4.57 -0.65 2.20
N HIS A 52 -4.68 0.54 2.78
CA HIS A 52 -4.75 0.73 4.24
C HIS A 52 -6.18 0.79 4.80
N LYS A 53 -7.19 0.36 4.04
CA LYS A 53 -8.56 0.34 4.57
C LYS A 53 -8.64 -0.67 5.73
N LEU A 54 -9.21 -0.23 6.86
CA LEU A 54 -9.31 -1.05 8.07
C LEU A 54 -10.36 -2.16 7.97
N ARG A 55 -11.37 -1.96 7.11
CA ARG A 55 -12.50 -2.87 6.90
C ARG A 55 -12.43 -3.51 5.52
N PRO A 56 -13.04 -4.71 5.35
CA PRO A 56 -13.09 -5.36 4.04
C PRO A 56 -13.67 -4.43 2.97
N TYR A 57 -13.01 -4.38 1.83
CA TYR A 57 -13.45 -3.63 0.67
C TYR A 57 -14.43 -4.46 -0.17
N ARG A 58 -15.57 -3.87 -0.57
CA ARG A 58 -16.69 -4.58 -1.22
C ARG A 58 -17.24 -3.89 -2.47
N GLN A 59 -16.58 -2.86 -2.98
CA GLN A 59 -17.05 -2.08 -4.13
C GLN A 59 -16.41 -2.60 -5.44
N ALA A 60 -16.37 -1.77 -6.49
CA ALA A 60 -15.81 -2.15 -7.80
C ALA A 60 -14.41 -2.75 -7.67
N HIS A 61 -14.13 -3.83 -8.42
CA HIS A 61 -12.85 -4.56 -8.35
C HIS A 61 -12.52 -5.17 -6.96
N ALA A 62 -13.54 -5.46 -6.15
CA ALA A 62 -13.39 -5.98 -4.78
C ALA A 62 -12.39 -7.12 -4.63
N ALA A 63 -12.43 -8.12 -5.52
CA ALA A 63 -11.52 -9.26 -5.45
C ALA A 63 -10.05 -8.83 -5.48
N SER A 64 -9.67 -7.95 -6.41
CA SER A 64 -8.29 -7.47 -6.51
C SER A 64 -7.91 -6.49 -5.39
N ILE A 65 -8.83 -5.61 -4.99
CA ILE A 65 -8.54 -4.58 -3.99
C ILE A 65 -8.44 -5.21 -2.59
N GLU A 66 -9.34 -6.13 -2.25
CA GLU A 66 -9.29 -6.82 -0.97
C GLU A 66 -8.06 -7.72 -0.88
N ALA A 67 -7.70 -8.45 -1.94
CA ALA A 67 -6.47 -9.24 -1.97
C ALA A 67 -5.22 -8.37 -1.75
N PHE A 68 -5.17 -7.20 -2.40
CA PHE A 68 -4.07 -6.25 -2.26
C PHE A 68 -3.99 -5.65 -0.84
N ARG A 69 -5.12 -5.23 -0.29
CA ARG A 69 -5.27 -4.73 1.09
C ARG A 69 -4.81 -5.75 2.12
N GLN A 70 -5.20 -7.02 1.93
CA GLN A 70 -4.81 -8.12 2.81
C GLN A 70 -3.31 -8.42 2.72
N ALA A 71 -2.74 -8.45 1.51
CA ALA A 71 -1.31 -8.64 1.31
C ALA A 71 -0.48 -7.54 1.99
N ASP A 72 -0.81 -6.26 1.74
CA ASP A 72 -0.18 -5.12 2.42
C ASP A 72 -0.28 -5.24 3.95
N THR A 73 -1.47 -5.59 4.45
CA THR A 73 -1.70 -5.77 5.89
C THR A 73 -0.83 -6.90 6.48
N ILE A 74 -0.61 -7.99 5.74
CA ILE A 74 0.27 -9.09 6.18
C ILE A 74 1.71 -8.58 6.32
N ASP A 75 2.19 -7.82 5.35
CA ASP A 75 3.57 -7.29 5.33
C ASP A 75 3.80 -6.28 6.46
N ILE A 76 2.94 -5.27 6.60
CA ILE A 76 3.09 -4.25 7.65
C ILE A 76 2.86 -4.80 9.07
N SER A 77 2.08 -5.87 9.19
CA SER A 77 1.86 -6.56 10.48
C SER A 77 2.94 -7.57 10.81
N LEU A 78 3.95 -7.74 9.94
CA LEU A 78 5.03 -8.70 10.07
C LEU A 78 4.49 -10.12 10.29
N ASP A 79 3.57 -10.57 9.42
CA ASP A 79 2.92 -11.90 9.44
C ASP A 79 2.00 -12.20 10.65
N LEU A 80 1.72 -11.21 11.51
CA LEU A 80 0.79 -11.35 12.63
C LEU A 80 -0.63 -11.68 12.15
N LEU A 81 -1.06 -11.03 11.07
CA LEU A 81 -2.30 -11.29 10.35
C LEU A 81 -2.02 -12.17 9.12
N ASN A 82 -2.98 -13.03 8.74
CA ASN A 82 -2.78 -13.97 7.61
C ASN A 82 -4.00 -14.15 6.69
N PHE A 83 -5.19 -13.66 7.07
CA PHE A 83 -6.43 -13.76 6.28
C PHE A 83 -6.74 -15.16 5.72
N GLY A 84 -6.37 -16.21 6.46
CA GLY A 84 -6.59 -17.60 6.06
C GLY A 84 -5.47 -18.22 5.21
N LEU A 85 -4.41 -17.48 4.89
CA LEU A 85 -3.23 -18.03 4.23
C LEU A 85 -2.37 -18.85 5.21
N PRO A 86 -1.80 -19.99 4.78
CA PRO A 86 -0.87 -20.76 5.60
C PRO A 86 0.38 -19.94 5.94
N ARG A 87 0.77 -19.88 7.22
CA ARG A 87 2.02 -19.23 7.65
C ARG A 87 3.28 -19.72 6.90
N PRO A 88 3.44 -21.03 6.59
CA PRO A 88 4.59 -21.49 5.80
C PRO A 88 4.68 -20.82 4.42
N PHE A 89 3.53 -20.60 3.77
CA PHE A 89 3.47 -19.93 2.47
C PHE A 89 3.89 -18.45 2.59
N ILE A 90 3.38 -17.72 3.60
CA ILE A 90 3.76 -16.32 3.84
C ILE A 90 5.28 -16.20 4.04
N ARG A 91 5.85 -17.06 4.89
CA ARG A 91 7.29 -17.07 5.17
C ARG A 91 8.13 -17.41 3.94
N GLU A 92 7.66 -18.33 3.10
CA GLU A 92 8.33 -18.67 1.84
C GLU A 92 8.37 -17.47 0.89
N VAL A 93 7.28 -16.71 0.80
CA VAL A 93 7.22 -15.48 -0.01
C VAL A 93 8.15 -14.41 0.56
N GLN A 94 8.09 -14.14 1.87
CA GLN A 94 8.94 -13.15 2.54
C GLN A 94 10.43 -13.50 2.50
N ALA A 95 10.78 -14.80 2.47
CA ALA A 95 12.17 -15.23 2.35
C ALA A 95 12.76 -14.98 0.94
N ARG A 96 11.92 -14.88 -0.09
CA ARG A 96 12.36 -14.59 -1.47
C ARG A 96 12.62 -13.11 -1.71
N ASP A 97 11.92 -12.25 -0.99
CA ASP A 97 12.06 -10.80 -1.07
C ASP A 97 12.12 -10.23 0.35
N PRO A 98 13.32 -10.13 0.95
CA PRO A 98 13.47 -9.66 2.32
C PRO A 98 12.92 -8.23 2.42
N ASP A 99 11.88 -8.07 3.23
CA ASP A 99 11.13 -6.82 3.37
C ASP A 99 12.01 -5.65 3.86
N GLN A 100 12.45 -4.82 2.90
CA GLN A 100 13.12 -3.55 3.17
C GLN A 100 12.14 -2.39 3.35
N VAL A 101 10.86 -2.60 3.01
CA VAL A 101 9.82 -1.57 2.98
C VAL A 101 9.39 -1.23 4.41
N SER A 102 9.20 -2.23 5.27
CA SER A 102 8.83 -2.00 6.68
C SER A 102 9.80 -1.07 7.40
N THR A 103 11.12 -1.24 7.23
CA THR A 103 12.12 -0.38 7.91
C THR A 103 12.01 1.09 7.50
N GLY A 104 11.73 1.38 6.23
CA GLY A 104 11.50 2.74 5.73
C GLY A 104 10.21 3.34 6.28
N CYS A 105 9.13 2.55 6.29
CA CYS A 105 7.82 2.96 6.81
C CYS A 105 7.85 3.25 8.32
N TRP A 106 8.57 2.46 9.12
CA TRP A 106 8.71 2.71 10.56
C TRP A 106 9.42 4.03 10.85
N ARG A 107 10.48 4.36 10.10
CA ARG A 107 11.19 5.65 10.25
C ARG A 107 10.31 6.83 9.86
N ALA A 108 9.56 6.71 8.77
CA ALA A 108 8.61 7.73 8.34
C ALA A 108 7.49 7.92 9.38
N SER A 109 6.94 6.83 9.92
CA SER A 109 5.94 6.80 11.01
C SER A 109 6.44 7.51 12.27
N ALA A 110 7.65 7.21 12.71
CA ALA A 110 8.25 7.88 13.86
C ALA A 110 8.39 9.40 13.63
N ARG A 111 8.87 9.83 12.45
CA ARG A 111 8.98 11.25 12.11
C ARG A 111 7.62 11.96 12.07
N GLN A 112 6.60 11.32 11.49
CA GLN A 112 5.24 11.87 11.39
C GLN A 112 4.61 12.03 12.78
N LEU A 113 4.78 11.04 13.66
CA LEU A 113 4.30 11.10 15.03
C LEU A 113 4.91 12.28 15.80
N LEU A 114 6.21 12.52 15.62
CA LEU A 114 6.91 13.67 16.22
C LEU A 114 6.42 15.02 15.66
N ARG A 115 6.11 15.10 14.36
CA ARG A 115 5.67 16.35 13.71
C ARG A 115 4.19 16.68 13.93
N THR A 116 3.35 15.66 13.95
CA THR A 116 1.87 15.78 13.94
C THR A 116 1.24 14.68 14.79
N PRO A 117 1.34 14.77 16.13
CA PRO A 117 0.91 13.71 17.04
C PRO A 117 -0.61 13.45 17.01
N LEU A 118 -1.41 14.44 16.63
CA LEU A 118 -2.87 14.30 16.51
C LEU A 118 -3.32 13.66 15.18
N ARG A 119 -2.41 13.53 14.20
CA ARG A 119 -2.67 12.87 12.90
C ARG A 119 -1.45 12.05 12.46
N PRO A 120 -1.07 11.02 13.25
CA PRO A 120 0.20 10.30 13.06
C PRO A 120 0.17 9.35 11.86
N LEU A 121 -1.03 8.94 11.42
CA LEU A 121 -1.21 7.93 10.39
C LEU A 121 -2.26 8.41 9.35
N PRO A 122 -1.94 9.44 8.56
CA PRO A 122 -2.89 10.11 7.67
C PRO A 122 -3.36 9.25 6.49
N MET A 123 -2.66 8.16 6.20
CA MET A 123 -2.94 7.25 5.09
C MET A 123 -4.06 6.24 5.36
N PHE A 124 -4.45 6.01 6.63
CA PHE A 124 -5.52 5.06 6.92
C PHE A 124 -6.86 5.49 6.32
N ARG A 125 -7.62 4.50 5.89
CA ARG A 125 -9.00 4.66 5.41
C ARG A 125 -9.95 3.85 6.28
N TRP A 126 -11.15 4.40 6.51
CA TRP A 126 -12.24 3.77 7.27
C TRP A 126 -13.21 3.03 6.36
#